data_AF-A0A1F4JJF2-F1
#
_entry.id   AF-A0A1F4JJF2-F1
#
_cell.length_a   1.000
_cell.length_b   1.000
_cell.length_c   1.000
_cell.angle_alpha   90.00
_cell.angle_beta   90.00
_cell.angle_gamma   90.00
#
_symmetry.space_group_name_H-M   'P 1'
#
loop_
_entity.id
_entity.type
_entity.pdbx_description
1 polymer ?
#
loop_
_entity_poly.entity_id
_entity_poly.type
_entity_poly.pdbx_seq_one_letter_code
_entity_poly.pdbx_strand_id
1 'polypeptide(L)' 'MTSLDAARERRRYIELAHTHETWQQIKASFALEDIELDEDDAEMAGRLLTGVITVEQGQAAIAKKLGVTGQQCPGE' A
#
# COMPACT_ATOMS: atom_id res chain seq x y z
N MET A 1 8.23 2.98 25.03
CA MET A 1 9.10 2.59 23.89
C MET A 1 8.21 2.32 22.69
N THR A 2 7.50 3.35 22.21
CA THR A 2 6.17 3.10 21.61
C THR A 2 5.75 4.00 20.45
N SER A 3 6.39 5.16 20.21
CA SER A 3 6.02 6.05 19.09
C SER A 3 7.18 6.28 18.12
N LEU A 4 8.39 6.50 18.65
CA LEU A 4 9.58 6.70 17.82
C LEU A 4 9.94 5.44 17.00
N ASP A 5 9.83 4.27 17.60
CA ASP A 5 10.15 3.01 16.93
C ASP A 5 9.10 2.69 15.84
N ALA A 6 7.82 2.94 16.10
CA ALA A 6 6.76 2.84 15.10
C ALA A 6 6.95 3.83 13.94
N ALA A 7 7.35 5.08 14.23
CA ALA A 7 7.63 6.07 13.20
C ALA A 7 8.86 5.70 12.35
N ARG A 8 9.91 5.12 12.96
CA ARG A 8 11.09 4.61 12.24
C ARG A 8 10.73 3.42 11.36
N GLU A 9 9.94 2.51 11.89
CA GLU A 9 9.48 1.34 11.14
C GLU A 9 8.63 1.75 9.94
N ARG A 10 7.70 2.70 10.12
CA ARG A 10 6.93 3.28 9.00
C ARG A 10 7.83 3.88 7.93
N ARG A 11 8.81 4.72 8.32
CA ARG A 11 9.76 5.32 7.37
C ARG A 11 10.55 4.27 6.59
N ARG A 12 10.99 3.19 7.27
CA ARG A 12 11.69 2.08 6.63
C ARG A 12 10.86 1.44 5.52
N TYR A 13 9.57 1.21 5.73
CA TYR A 13 8.71 0.62 4.69
C TYR A 13 8.47 1.57 3.52
N ILE A 14 8.26 2.87 3.80
CA ILE A 14 8.11 3.89 2.75
C ILE A 14 9.39 3.97 1.90
N GLU A 15 10.56 4.04 2.53
CA GLU A 15 11.85 4.05 1.84
C GLU A 15 12.04 2.80 0.99
N LEU A 16 11.72 1.62 1.54
CA LEU A 16 11.81 0.37 0.81
C LEU A 16 10.94 0.38 -0.45
N ALA A 17 9.68 0.81 -0.33
CA ALA A 17 8.80 0.95 -1.48
C ALA A 17 9.40 1.88 -2.53
N HIS A 18 9.89 3.06 -2.11
CA HIS A 18 10.52 4.02 -3.03
C HIS A 18 11.78 3.48 -3.72
N THR A 19 12.50 2.52 -3.13
CA THR A 19 13.65 1.88 -3.78
C THR A 19 13.27 0.71 -4.70
N HIS A 20 12.03 0.21 -4.65
CA HIS A 20 11.62 -0.97 -5.38
C HIS A 20 11.05 -0.63 -6.78
N GLU A 21 11.60 -1.23 -7.83
CA GLU A 21 11.23 -0.93 -9.22
C GLU A 21 9.73 -1.14 -9.49
N THR A 22 9.16 -2.26 -9.04
CA THR A 22 7.73 -2.56 -9.21
C THR A 22 6.83 -1.48 -8.60
N TRP A 23 7.20 -0.91 -7.45
CA TRP A 23 6.43 0.19 -6.86
C TRP A 23 6.51 1.45 -7.70
N GLN A 24 7.68 1.78 -8.24
CA GLN A 24 7.84 2.92 -9.13
C GLN A 24 7.01 2.78 -10.41
N GLN A 25 6.97 1.58 -10.99
CA GLN A 25 6.14 1.29 -12.17
C GLN A 25 4.65 1.41 -11.87
N ILE A 26 4.18 0.88 -10.72
CA ILE A 26 2.80 1.02 -10.26
C ILE A 26 2.47 2.50 -10.07
N LYS A 27 3.28 3.24 -9.31
CA LYS A 27 3.10 4.67 -9.06
C LYS A 27 3.02 5.47 -10.37
N ALA A 28 3.89 5.17 -11.33
CA ALA A 28 3.85 5.79 -12.65
C ALA A 28 2.56 5.46 -13.41
N SER A 29 2.07 4.22 -13.35
CA SER A 29 0.81 3.82 -13.99
C SER A 29 -0.41 4.54 -13.41
N PHE A 30 -0.45 4.76 -12.10
CA PHE A 30 -1.53 5.54 -11.47
C PHE A 30 -1.43 7.03 -11.79
N ALA A 31 -0.22 7.57 -11.85
CA ALA A 31 0.01 8.96 -12.24
C ALA A 31 -0.44 9.26 -13.69
N LEU A 32 -0.44 8.27 -14.59
CA LEU A 32 -1.00 8.42 -15.94
C LEU A 32 -2.52 8.67 -15.94
N GLU A 33 -3.21 8.25 -14.88
CA GLU A 33 -4.65 8.43 -14.66
C GLU A 33 -4.95 9.63 -13.73
N ASP A 34 -3.96 10.51 -13.50
CA ASP A 34 -4.02 11.62 -12.54
C ASP A 34 -4.34 11.19 -11.10
N ILE A 35 -3.99 9.94 -10.73
CA ILE A 35 -4.14 9.41 -9.37
C ILE A 35 -2.79 9.46 -8.66
N GLU A 36 -2.73 10.25 -7.57
CA GLU A 36 -1.56 10.33 -6.71
C GLU A 36 -1.64 9.28 -5.59
N LEU A 37 -0.61 8.43 -5.49
CA LEU A 37 -0.43 7.50 -4.38
C LEU A 37 0.33 8.18 -3.23
N ASP A 38 -0.21 8.06 -2.02
CA ASP A 38 0.29 8.74 -0.83
C ASP A 38 1.32 7.91 -0.03
N GLU A 39 1.78 8.43 1.10
CA GLU A 39 2.72 7.73 1.98
C GLU A 39 2.11 6.49 2.67
N ASP A 40 0.79 6.44 2.87
CA ASP A 40 0.14 5.24 3.42
C ASP A 40 0.16 4.11 2.38
N ASP A 41 -0.06 4.44 1.10
CA ASP A 41 0.05 3.49 -0.01
C ASP A 41 1.50 2.98 -0.14
N ALA A 42 2.48 3.87 -0.01
CA ALA A 42 3.91 3.50 -0.01
C ALA A 42 4.29 2.62 1.20
N GLU A 43 3.80 2.95 2.40
CA GLU A 43 4.01 2.10 3.59
C GLU A 43 3.44 0.69 3.36
N MET A 44 2.22 0.61 2.85
CA MET A 44 1.54 -0.66 2.59
C MET A 44 2.28 -1.50 1.55
N ALA A 45 2.74 -0.88 0.47
CA ALA A 45 3.59 -1.53 -0.52
C ALA A 45 4.89 -2.05 0.10
N GLY A 46 5.55 -1.27 0.96
CA GLY A 46 6.74 -1.71 1.69
C GLY A 46 6.49 -2.93 2.58
N ARG A 47 5.33 -2.99 3.25
CA ARG A 47 4.93 -4.14 4.06
C ARG A 47 4.65 -5.39 3.22
N LEU A 48 4.03 -5.23 2.04
CA LEU A 48 3.84 -6.33 1.08
C LEU A 48 5.17 -6.87 0.57
N LEU A 49 6.09 -5.99 0.17
CA LEU A 49 7.41 -6.36 -0.35
C LEU A 49 8.27 -7.14 0.67
N THR A 50 8.06 -6.89 1.96
CA THR A 50 8.76 -7.61 3.04
C THR A 50 8.03 -8.86 3.53
N GLY A 51 6.81 -9.13 3.02
CA GLY A 51 5.97 -10.24 3.49
C GLY A 51 5.39 -10.04 4.90
N VAL A 52 5.42 -8.81 5.43
CA VAL A 52 4.84 -8.48 6.75
C VAL A 52 3.31 -8.52 6.68
N ILE A 53 2.74 -8.21 5.52
CA ILE A 53 1.33 -8.44 5.21
C ILE A 53 1.22 -9.24 3.92
N THR A 54 0.14 -10.03 3.81
CA THR A 54 -0.18 -10.75 2.57
C THR A 54 -0.93 -9.85 1.59
N VAL A 55 -1.03 -10.29 0.33
CA VAL A 55 -1.80 -9.58 -0.70
C VAL A 55 -3.27 -9.43 -0.29
N GLU A 56 -3.87 -10.46 0.30
CA GLU A 56 -5.26 -10.43 0.77
C GLU A 56 -5.46 -9.40 1.88
N GLN A 57 -4.49 -9.27 2.79
CA GLN A 57 -4.52 -8.27 3.85
C GLN A 57 -4.38 -6.84 3.29
N GLY A 58 -3.52 -6.65 2.30
CA GLY A 58 -3.39 -5.38 1.57
C GLY A 58 -4.68 -5.00 0.85
N GLN A 59 -5.28 -5.94 0.12
CA GLN A 59 -6.57 -5.73 -0.57
C GLN A 59 -7.69 -5.37 0.41
N ALA A 60 -7.77 -6.06 1.54
CA ALA A 60 -8.76 -5.76 2.59
C ALA A 60 -8.57 -4.34 3.16
N ALA A 61 -7.32 -3.89 3.34
CA ALA A 61 -7.02 -2.54 3.80
C ALA A 61 -7.45 -1.47 2.77
N ILE A 62 -7.19 -1.70 1.48
CA ILE A 62 -7.62 -0.81 0.40
C ILE A 62 -9.15 -0.76 0.30
N ALA A 63 -9.82 -1.92 0.32
CA ALA A 63 -11.28 -1.99 0.29
C ALA A 63 -11.90 -1.19 1.44
N LYS A 64 -11.30 -1.26 2.64
CA LYS A 64 -11.69 -0.44 3.79
C LYS A 64 -11.43 1.06 3.57
N LYS A 65 -10.29 1.46 3.01
CA LYS A 65 -9.95 2.87 2.66
C LYS A 65 -10.98 3.46 1.70
N LEU A 66 -11.41 2.67 0.72
CA LEU A 66 -12.38 3.08 -0.30
C LEU A 66 -13.85 2.98 0.17
N GLY A 67 -14.10 2.50 1.39
CA GLY A 67 -15.47 2.26 1.87
C GLY A 67 -16.21 1.15 1.10
N VAL A 68 -15.49 0.34 0.31
CA VAL A 68 -16.04 -0.77 -0.47
C VAL A 68 -16.05 -2.02 0.41
N THR A 69 -16.83 -1.98 1.48
CA THR A 69 -17.14 -3.20 2.25
C THR A 69 -18.33 -3.90 1.62
N GLY A 70 -18.05 -4.90 0.76
CA GLY A 70 -18.99 -6.00 0.51
C GLY A 70 -19.95 -5.88 -0.67
N GLN A 71 -19.65 -5.14 -1.74
CA GLN A 71 -20.36 -5.37 -2.99
C GLN A 71 -19.68 -6.53 -3.71
N GLN A 72 -20.22 -7.73 -3.49
CA GLN A 72 -19.96 -8.89 -4.35
C GLN A 72 -20.03 -8.41 -5.80
N CYS A 73 -18.96 -8.59 -6.57
CA CYS A 73 -19.09 -8.61 -8.01
C CYS A 73 -20.17 -9.65 -8.33
N PRO A 74 -21.32 -9.27 -8.94
CA PRO A 74 -22.26 -10.28 -9.40
C PRO A 74 -21.51 -11.10 -10.45
N GLY A 75 -21.29 -12.38 -10.15
CA GLY A 75 -20.75 -13.33 -11.12
C GLY A 75 -21.65 -13.36 -12.34
N GLU A 76 -21.04 -13.22 -13.51
CA GLU A 76 -21.62 -13.61 -14.79
C GLU A 76 -21.79 -15.14 -14.87
#